data_AF-A0A536B9D4-F1
#
_entry.id   AF-A0A536B9D4-F1
#
_cell.length_a   1.000
_cell.length_b   1.000
_cell.length_c   1.000
_cell.angle_alpha   90.00
_cell.angle_beta   90.00
_cell.angle_gamma   90.00
#
_symmetry.space_group_name_H-M   'P 1'
#
loop_
_entity.id
_entity.type
_entity.pdbx_description
1 polymer ?
#
loop_
_entity_poly.entity_id
_entity_poly.type
_entity_poly.pdbx_seq_one_letter_code
_entity_poly.pdbx_strand_id
1 'polypeptide(L)'
;MSSTRAAMSTSSIPRPATRRDCFRVAARVARSHTRRRRTDSSSRARTRRLSTYTSCRTASATQCRSRMVVVPRTQFLYALVEGRVVVVEVHGASPFAAIPVSGSLLAFDNDDDKLLVAGPGGADLIETGRHALAWRLPGVLLGAILAFFLVLLARRLFASPAVAWLVGAAVLLCGSMFAQARIGMNDIYVATFIVAGWYFIVAAHRPRRSAAADLVIAGALLGLGLASKWAAAYTLGGVFVLSVGVTALAYERGRPGTGGPLDLLAGRGRGAALLFVSFAVIPLLIYLGSYASWFGGKTAPYGWNLWELTQQMYWYHSSLTAPHCAGSPWWSWPLDLKPVYWYFGASGGGANGYIYDAGNIVLFWAALPAAALIVALAVRARSHSLALLSLAMLAQYLAWIPISRVLFFYHFFTVLPFYLLSLAAVLGGLWERRRKAVLVFVGIAAASFVIFYPYVSGLPIPGELGSLYAILPTWQYDPAFYPTDSCPTPVSAGALTSATVAAAWIVETAVLLFAVAVAIGLPAARRLLDRLGL
;
A
#
# COMPACT_ATOMS: atom_id res chain seq x y z
N MET A 1 21.09 -40.34 -67.05
CA MET A 1 19.76 -40.72 -66.50
C MET A 1 19.96 -41.15 -65.04
N SER A 2 19.20 -40.54 -64.13
CA SER A 2 18.96 -40.90 -62.72
C SER A 2 20.03 -41.68 -61.92
N SER A 3 20.60 -41.05 -60.88
CA SER A 3 20.91 -41.79 -59.64
C SER A 3 21.02 -40.87 -58.40
N THR A 4 20.07 -41.06 -57.50
CA THR A 4 20.10 -40.98 -56.03
C THR A 4 21.46 -40.67 -55.37
N ARG A 5 21.55 -39.54 -54.63
CA ARG A 5 22.59 -39.30 -53.61
C ARG A 5 21.96 -39.38 -52.22
N ALA A 6 22.41 -40.36 -51.44
CA ALA A 6 22.19 -40.44 -50.00
C ALA A 6 23.02 -39.37 -49.28
N ALA A 7 22.41 -38.61 -48.38
CA ALA A 7 23.10 -37.67 -47.49
C ALA A 7 23.38 -38.33 -46.14
N MET A 8 24.65 -38.47 -45.78
CA MET A 8 25.11 -38.86 -44.46
C MET A 8 24.80 -37.74 -43.44
N SER A 9 24.15 -38.12 -42.35
CA SER A 9 23.86 -37.30 -41.17
C SER A 9 25.09 -37.27 -40.24
N THR A 10 25.65 -36.08 -40.02
CA THR A 10 26.60 -35.81 -38.92
C THR A 10 25.82 -35.33 -37.69
N SER A 11 25.96 -36.07 -36.58
CA SER A 11 25.38 -35.77 -35.27
C SER A 11 25.91 -34.44 -34.71
N SER A 12 25.02 -33.47 -34.47
CA SER A 12 25.33 -32.26 -33.72
C SER A 12 25.06 -32.47 -32.22
N ILE A 13 26.10 -32.27 -31.41
CA ILE A 13 26.05 -32.24 -29.95
C ILE A 13 25.16 -31.05 -29.52
N PRO A 14 24.14 -31.22 -28.64
CA PRO A 14 23.32 -30.11 -28.20
C PRO A 14 24.13 -29.14 -27.34
N ARG A 15 24.07 -27.84 -27.65
CA ARG A 15 24.61 -26.78 -26.78
C ARG A 15 23.90 -26.81 -25.41
N PRO A 16 24.60 -26.59 -24.29
CA PRO A 16 23.96 -26.44 -22.98
C PRO A 16 23.02 -25.23 -22.98
N ALA A 17 21.78 -25.44 -22.54
CA ALA A 17 20.78 -24.39 -22.43
C ALA A 17 21.28 -23.25 -21.52
N THR A 18 21.14 -22.00 -21.97
CA THR A 18 21.59 -20.86 -21.17
C THR A 18 20.57 -20.54 -20.08
N ARG A 19 21.01 -19.86 -19.00
CA ARG A 19 20.17 -19.43 -17.86
C ARG A 19 18.84 -18.77 -18.29
N ARG A 20 18.84 -18.01 -19.39
CA ARG A 20 17.64 -17.37 -19.98
C ARG A 20 16.63 -18.37 -20.56
N ASP A 21 17.08 -19.52 -21.05
CA ASP A 21 16.23 -20.53 -21.69
C ASP A 21 15.40 -21.29 -20.65
N CYS A 22 15.97 -21.62 -19.49
CA CYS A 22 15.22 -22.26 -18.40
C CYS A 22 14.10 -21.37 -17.84
N PHE A 23 14.36 -20.07 -17.65
CA PHE A 23 13.32 -19.13 -17.19
C PHE A 23 12.23 -18.89 -18.23
N ARG A 24 12.58 -18.83 -19.53
CA ARG A 24 11.59 -18.77 -20.61
C ARG A 24 10.70 -20.02 -20.63
N VAL A 25 11.26 -21.19 -20.36
CA VAL A 25 10.48 -22.44 -20.27
C VAL A 25 9.54 -22.42 -19.07
N ALA A 26 10.00 -22.04 -17.88
CA ALA A 26 9.13 -21.95 -16.69
C ALA A 26 7.98 -20.94 -16.88
N ALA A 27 8.26 -19.75 -17.44
CA ALA A 27 7.25 -18.76 -17.77
C ALA A 27 6.27 -19.23 -18.87
N ARG A 28 6.76 -19.99 -19.85
CA ARG A 28 5.94 -20.57 -20.93
C ARG A 28 5.06 -21.73 -20.41
N VAL A 29 5.54 -22.51 -19.44
CA VAL A 29 4.76 -23.55 -18.75
C VAL A 29 3.64 -22.93 -17.91
N ALA A 30 3.93 -21.88 -17.14
CA ALA A 30 2.90 -21.12 -16.39
C ALA A 30 1.79 -20.56 -17.31
N ARG A 31 2.17 -20.03 -18.50
CA ARG A 31 1.20 -19.58 -19.53
C ARG A 31 0.43 -20.72 -20.21
N SER A 32 1.02 -21.91 -20.33
CA SER A 32 0.34 -23.07 -20.93
C SER A 32 -0.74 -23.68 -20.02
N HIS A 33 -0.52 -23.59 -18.70
CA HIS A 33 -1.48 -24.08 -17.70
C HIS A 33 -2.75 -23.22 -17.65
N THR A 34 -2.60 -21.90 -17.83
CA THR A 34 -3.72 -20.96 -17.97
C THR A 34 -4.52 -21.16 -19.26
N ARG A 35 -3.88 -21.53 -20.37
CA ARG A 35 -4.55 -21.71 -21.67
C ARG A 35 -5.38 -23.00 -21.77
N ARG A 36 -4.95 -24.10 -21.11
CA ARG A 36 -5.65 -25.40 -21.16
C ARG A 36 -6.96 -25.46 -20.38
N ARG A 37 -7.21 -24.54 -19.45
CA ARG A 37 -8.50 -24.44 -18.73
C ARG A 37 -9.60 -23.73 -19.52
N ARG A 38 -9.28 -23.01 -20.61
CA ARG A 38 -10.27 -22.29 -21.43
C ARG A 38 -11.17 -23.19 -22.29
N THR A 39 -10.82 -24.47 -22.45
CA THR A 39 -11.53 -25.40 -23.36
C THR A 39 -12.42 -26.43 -22.67
N ASP A 40 -12.40 -26.53 -21.34
CA ASP A 40 -13.23 -27.48 -20.58
C ASP A 40 -14.32 -26.75 -19.80
N SER A 41 -15.35 -26.26 -20.50
CA SER A 41 -16.60 -25.80 -19.87
C SER A 41 -17.81 -26.40 -20.59
N SER A 42 -17.87 -27.74 -20.64
CA SER A 42 -19.13 -28.44 -20.87
C SER A 42 -19.10 -29.84 -20.26
N SER A 43 -20.18 -30.15 -19.54
CA SER A 43 -20.59 -31.46 -19.03
C SER A 43 -20.11 -31.90 -17.64
N ARG A 44 -21.11 -32.17 -16.79
CA ARG A 44 -21.03 -32.96 -15.56
C ARG A 44 -20.63 -34.39 -15.92
N ALA A 45 -19.40 -34.79 -15.61
CA ALA A 45 -19.07 -36.19 -15.34
C ALA A 45 -17.75 -36.29 -14.55
N ARG A 46 -17.82 -36.83 -13.33
CA ARG A 46 -16.65 -37.33 -12.60
C ARG A 46 -16.03 -38.48 -13.40
N THR A 47 -14.86 -38.28 -14.02
CA THR A 47 -13.75 -39.27 -13.99
C THR A 47 -12.48 -38.71 -14.64
N ARG A 48 -11.39 -38.73 -13.85
CA ARG A 48 -9.98 -38.94 -14.26
C ARG A 48 -9.62 -38.65 -15.73
N ARG A 49 -9.05 -37.46 -16.00
CA ARG A 49 -7.94 -37.25 -16.95
C ARG A 49 -7.47 -35.79 -16.91
N LEU A 50 -6.80 -35.39 -15.82
CA LEU A 50 -5.90 -34.24 -15.87
C LEU A 50 -4.54 -34.74 -16.35
N SER A 51 -4.16 -34.24 -17.51
CA SER A 51 -2.92 -34.49 -18.22
C SER A 51 -1.68 -34.40 -17.34
N THR A 52 -0.92 -35.51 -17.36
CA THR A 52 0.49 -35.72 -17.01
C THR A 52 1.35 -34.45 -16.91
N TYR A 53 1.41 -33.88 -15.70
CA TYR A 53 2.69 -33.60 -15.05
C TYR A 53 2.73 -34.56 -13.86
N THR A 54 3.79 -35.33 -13.75
CA THR A 54 3.96 -36.39 -12.76
C THR A 54 3.92 -35.78 -11.35
N SER A 55 2.73 -35.70 -10.74
CA SER A 55 2.63 -35.52 -9.29
C SER A 55 3.02 -36.86 -8.69
N CYS A 56 4.15 -36.93 -8.01
CA CYS A 56 4.54 -38.12 -7.29
C CYS A 56 3.60 -38.32 -6.11
N ARG A 57 2.51 -39.03 -6.39
CA ARG A 57 1.43 -39.25 -5.45
C ARG A 57 1.72 -40.38 -4.48
N THR A 58 2.70 -41.26 -4.75
CA THR A 58 3.03 -42.43 -3.91
C THR A 58 4.31 -43.16 -4.40
N ALA A 59 5.37 -42.48 -4.83
CA ALA A 59 6.59 -43.14 -5.32
C ALA A 59 7.80 -42.82 -4.42
N SER A 60 8.68 -43.82 -4.19
CA SER A 60 9.94 -43.64 -3.46
C SER A 60 10.79 -42.54 -4.10
N ALA A 61 11.50 -41.79 -3.24
CA ALA A 61 12.18 -40.52 -3.55
C ALA A 61 13.13 -40.54 -4.76
N THR A 62 13.53 -41.73 -5.23
CA THR A 62 14.48 -41.93 -6.34
C THR A 62 13.92 -41.61 -7.73
N GLN A 63 12.59 -41.57 -7.92
CA GLN A 63 11.97 -41.39 -9.25
C GLN A 63 11.37 -40.00 -9.52
N CYS A 64 11.33 -39.09 -8.52
CA CYS A 64 10.69 -37.78 -8.68
C CYS A 64 11.70 -36.64 -8.86
N ARG A 65 12.34 -36.55 -10.03
CA ARG A 65 13.18 -35.39 -10.39
C ARG A 65 12.33 -34.22 -10.91
N SER A 66 11.39 -33.73 -10.11
CA SER A 66 10.71 -32.49 -10.44
C SER A 66 11.58 -31.31 -9.97
N ARG A 67 11.95 -30.42 -10.90
CA ARG A 67 12.62 -29.14 -10.56
C ARG A 67 11.61 -28.03 -10.27
N MET A 68 10.32 -28.31 -10.35
CA MET A 68 9.24 -27.35 -10.18
C MET A 68 8.02 -28.00 -9.54
N VAL A 69 7.31 -27.28 -8.66
CA VAL A 69 6.05 -27.72 -8.08
C VAL A 69 5.14 -26.51 -7.81
N VAL A 70 3.83 -26.65 -8.04
CA VAL A 70 2.84 -25.63 -7.67
C VAL A 70 2.13 -26.09 -6.41
N VAL A 71 2.12 -25.24 -5.39
CA VAL A 71 1.43 -25.50 -4.13
C VAL A 71 -0.05 -25.15 -4.31
N PRO A 72 -1.01 -26.09 -4.20
CA PRO A 72 -2.41 -25.83 -4.48
C PRO A 72 -3.03 -24.73 -3.61
N ARG A 73 -2.65 -24.68 -2.32
CA ARG A 73 -3.18 -23.72 -1.34
C ARG A 73 -2.74 -22.29 -1.62
N THR A 74 -1.44 -22.08 -1.80
CA THR A 74 -0.90 -20.73 -2.01
C THR A 74 -0.90 -20.33 -3.47
N GLN A 75 -1.04 -21.30 -4.39
CA GLN A 75 -0.92 -21.15 -5.83
C GLN A 75 0.45 -20.64 -6.31
N PHE A 76 1.45 -20.58 -5.44
CA PHE A 76 2.81 -20.23 -5.86
C PHE A 76 3.49 -21.41 -6.55
N LEU A 77 4.30 -21.08 -7.57
CA LEU A 77 5.19 -22.01 -8.25
C LEU A 77 6.56 -21.95 -7.57
N TYR A 78 7.03 -23.09 -7.09
CA TYR A 78 8.36 -23.24 -6.51
C TYR A 78 9.25 -23.93 -7.53
N ALA A 79 10.40 -23.35 -7.85
CA ALA A 79 11.33 -23.85 -8.84
C ALA A 79 12.73 -23.98 -8.25
N LEU A 80 13.36 -25.15 -8.39
CA LEU A 80 14.73 -25.37 -7.98
C LEU A 80 15.69 -24.91 -9.08
N VAL A 81 16.46 -23.86 -8.79
CA VAL A 81 17.43 -23.24 -9.69
C VAL A 81 18.75 -23.07 -8.95
N GLU A 82 19.79 -23.80 -9.37
CA GLU A 82 21.17 -23.62 -8.91
C GLU A 82 21.34 -23.56 -7.37
N GLY A 83 20.87 -24.60 -6.66
CA GLY A 83 20.98 -24.66 -5.19
C GLY A 83 20.07 -23.67 -4.46
N ARG A 84 19.03 -23.16 -5.14
CA ARG A 84 18.02 -22.29 -4.55
C ARG A 84 16.63 -22.73 -4.95
N VAL A 85 15.68 -22.62 -4.02
CA VAL A 85 14.25 -22.63 -4.35
C VAL A 85 13.82 -21.20 -4.64
N VAL A 86 13.40 -20.96 -5.88
CA VAL A 86 12.78 -19.72 -6.32
C VAL A 86 11.27 -19.86 -6.20
N VAL A 87 10.67 -19.01 -5.39
CA VAL A 87 9.21 -18.90 -5.22
C VAL A 87 8.71 -17.91 -6.25
N VAL A 88 7.74 -18.29 -7.07
CA VAL A 88 7.18 -17.50 -8.17
C VAL A 88 5.68 -17.34 -7.96
N GLU A 89 5.22 -16.10 -7.88
CA GLU A 89 3.80 -15.78 -7.88
C GLU A 89 3.26 -16.00 -9.31
N VAL A 90 2.23 -16.84 -9.45
CA VAL A 90 1.80 -17.37 -10.76
C VAL A 90 0.98 -16.39 -11.58
N HIS A 91 0.33 -15.39 -10.98
CA HIS A 91 -0.49 -14.41 -11.68
C HIS A 91 0.36 -13.32 -12.34
N GLY A 92 1.36 -12.81 -11.61
CA GLY A 92 2.35 -11.85 -12.09
C GLY A 92 3.56 -12.48 -12.77
N ALA A 93 3.71 -13.81 -12.68
CA ALA A 93 4.90 -14.55 -13.11
C ALA A 93 6.22 -13.97 -12.52
N SER A 94 6.11 -13.42 -11.31
CA SER A 94 7.18 -12.68 -10.65
C SER A 94 7.82 -13.53 -9.56
N PRO A 95 9.15 -13.70 -9.57
CA PRO A 95 9.87 -14.36 -8.49
C PRO A 95 9.76 -13.50 -7.24
N PHE A 96 9.16 -14.08 -6.21
CA PHE A 96 8.87 -13.44 -4.93
C PHE A 96 10.01 -13.62 -3.93
N ALA A 97 10.65 -14.80 -3.90
CA ALA A 97 11.75 -15.10 -3.00
C ALA A 97 12.70 -16.12 -3.63
N ALA A 98 13.97 -16.12 -3.21
CA ALA A 98 14.96 -17.12 -3.58
C ALA A 98 15.67 -17.61 -2.32
N ILE A 99 15.38 -18.84 -1.91
CA ILE A 99 15.84 -19.43 -0.65
C ILE A 99 17.00 -20.39 -0.98
N PRO A 100 18.20 -20.20 -0.39
CA PRO A 100 19.28 -21.16 -0.56
C PRO A 100 18.91 -22.51 0.06
N VAL A 101 19.21 -23.60 -0.65
CA VAL A 101 18.87 -24.97 -0.26
C VAL A 101 20.02 -25.90 -0.60
N SER A 102 20.14 -26.97 0.15
CA SER A 102 21.18 -27.98 -0.04
C SER A 102 20.79 -29.10 -1.00
N GLY A 103 19.48 -29.23 -1.29
CA GLY A 103 18.93 -30.32 -2.07
C GLY A 103 18.84 -30.09 -3.59
N SER A 104 18.73 -31.20 -4.32
CA SER A 104 18.61 -31.26 -5.78
C SER A 104 17.26 -31.79 -6.29
N LEU A 105 16.42 -32.27 -5.37
CA LEU A 105 15.09 -32.82 -5.62
C LEU A 105 14.06 -31.94 -4.94
N LEU A 106 12.96 -31.66 -5.64
CA LEU A 106 11.85 -30.86 -5.12
C LEU A 106 10.58 -31.70 -5.07
N ALA A 107 9.96 -31.79 -3.90
CA ALA A 107 8.68 -32.45 -3.68
C ALA A 107 7.75 -31.57 -2.85
N PHE A 108 6.46 -31.87 -2.90
CA PHE A 108 5.43 -31.19 -2.13
C PHE A 108 4.64 -32.21 -1.33
N ASP A 109 4.54 -31.98 -0.04
CA ASP A 109 3.70 -32.71 0.89
C ASP A 109 2.30 -32.06 0.92
N ASN A 110 1.29 -32.78 0.44
CA ASN A 110 -0.10 -32.32 0.41
C ASN A 110 -0.75 -32.26 1.79
N ASP A 111 -0.33 -33.13 2.72
CA ASP A 111 -1.01 -33.26 4.02
C ASP A 111 -0.61 -32.10 4.92
N ASP A 112 0.66 -31.70 4.82
CA ASP A 112 1.23 -30.64 5.63
C ASP A 112 1.45 -29.30 4.90
N ASP A 113 1.16 -29.24 3.59
CA ASP A 113 1.48 -28.12 2.68
C ASP A 113 2.94 -27.65 2.83
N LYS A 114 3.87 -28.60 2.86
CA LYS A 114 5.31 -28.35 2.99
C LYS A 114 6.04 -28.70 1.70
N LEU A 115 7.06 -27.92 1.41
CA LEU A 115 7.98 -28.17 0.32
C LEU A 115 9.16 -28.95 0.88
N LEU A 116 9.43 -30.11 0.32
CA LEU A 116 10.59 -30.92 0.67
C LEU A 116 11.66 -30.72 -0.41
N VAL A 117 12.85 -30.30 0.01
CA VAL A 117 14.01 -30.16 -0.86
C VAL A 117 15.09 -31.14 -0.41
N ALA A 118 15.19 -32.28 -1.10
CA ALA A 118 16.07 -33.37 -0.69
C ALA A 118 17.38 -33.37 -1.49
N GLY A 119 18.48 -33.65 -0.81
CA GLY A 119 19.82 -33.81 -1.38
C GLY A 119 20.59 -34.97 -0.75
N PRO A 120 21.82 -35.23 -1.23
CA PRO A 120 22.65 -36.32 -0.72
C PRO A 120 23.01 -36.22 0.77
N GLY A 121 23.01 -35.01 1.33
CA GLY A 121 23.40 -34.72 2.72
C GLY A 121 22.26 -34.42 3.69
N GLY A 122 21.00 -34.53 3.25
CA GLY A 122 19.83 -34.18 4.07
C GLY A 122 18.64 -33.69 3.25
N ALA A 123 17.60 -33.24 3.94
CA ALA A 123 16.44 -32.63 3.30
C ALA A 123 16.00 -31.38 4.05
N ASP A 124 15.80 -30.28 3.32
CA ASP A 124 15.25 -29.04 3.82
C ASP A 124 13.71 -29.12 3.73
N LEU A 125 13.02 -28.87 4.83
CA LEU A 125 11.56 -28.80 4.86
C LEU A 125 11.15 -27.33 4.96
N ILE A 126 10.58 -26.80 3.89
CA ILE A 126 10.19 -25.40 3.77
C ILE A 126 8.67 -25.30 3.89
N GLU A 127 8.18 -24.60 4.90
CA GLU A 127 6.75 -24.29 5.02
C GLU A 127 6.30 -23.35 3.90
N THR A 128 5.28 -23.75 3.13
CA THR A 128 4.85 -23.01 1.92
C THR A 128 3.76 -21.98 2.17
N GLY A 129 3.47 -21.66 3.44
CA GLY A 129 2.51 -20.62 3.81
C GLY A 129 1.25 -21.11 4.54
N ARG A 130 1.31 -22.19 5.33
CA ARG A 130 0.21 -22.52 6.28
C ARG A 130 -0.03 -21.40 7.29
N HIS A 131 1.01 -20.69 7.69
CA HIS A 131 0.89 -19.56 8.61
C HIS A 131 0.58 -18.26 7.87
N ALA A 132 -0.61 -18.16 7.29
CA ALA A 132 -1.15 -16.92 6.75
C ALA A 132 -1.07 -15.74 7.76
N LEU A 133 -1.02 -16.08 9.06
CA LEU A 133 -0.72 -15.19 10.17
C LEU A 133 0.70 -14.59 10.10
N ALA A 134 1.75 -15.37 9.79
CA ALA A 134 3.14 -14.91 9.84
C ALA A 134 3.42 -13.75 8.85
N TRP A 135 2.75 -13.73 7.71
CA TRP A 135 2.94 -12.73 6.66
C TRP A 135 2.08 -11.47 6.90
N ARG A 136 1.02 -11.60 7.71
CA ARG A 136 0.13 -10.50 8.11
C ARG A 136 0.51 -9.88 9.44
N LEU A 137 1.16 -10.64 10.33
CA LEU A 137 1.54 -10.20 11.67
C LEU A 137 2.36 -8.90 11.66
N PRO A 138 3.39 -8.72 10.81
CA PRO A 138 4.10 -7.45 10.73
C PRO A 138 3.17 -6.28 10.37
N GLY A 139 2.24 -6.48 9.44
CA GLY A 139 1.24 -5.48 9.07
C GLY A 139 0.32 -5.11 10.23
N VAL A 140 -0.14 -6.10 11.01
CA VAL A 140 -1.00 -5.87 12.18
C VAL A 140 -0.26 -5.10 13.27
N LEU A 141 1.00 -5.47 13.55
CA LEU A 141 1.83 -4.78 14.54
C LEU A 141 2.11 -3.33 14.13
N LEU A 142 2.47 -3.10 12.86
CA LEU A 142 2.72 -1.77 12.33
C LEU A 142 1.44 -0.94 12.30
N GLY A 143 0.28 -1.52 11.98
CA GLY A 143 -1.01 -0.84 12.08
C GLY A 143 -1.35 -0.41 13.52
N ALA A 144 -1.04 -1.24 14.52
CA ALA A 144 -1.18 -0.86 15.93
C ALA A 144 -0.21 0.27 16.32
N ILE A 145 1.04 0.21 15.85
CA ILE A 145 2.05 1.27 16.07
C ILE A 145 1.64 2.58 15.38
N LEU A 146 1.06 2.51 14.17
CA LEU A 146 0.51 3.67 13.47
C LEU A 146 -0.58 4.33 14.31
N ALA A 147 -1.56 3.55 14.77
CA ALA A 147 -2.64 4.07 15.62
C ALA A 147 -2.09 4.71 16.90
N PHE A 148 -1.11 4.06 17.54
CA PHE A 148 -0.43 4.58 18.72
C PHE A 148 0.25 5.93 18.46
N PHE A 149 1.10 6.03 17.43
CA PHE A 149 1.79 7.28 17.11
C PHE A 149 0.82 8.35 16.62
N LEU A 150 -0.28 8.01 15.94
CA LEU A 150 -1.28 8.98 15.50
C LEU A 150 -2.01 9.61 16.69
N VAL A 151 -2.40 8.80 17.68
CA VAL A 151 -2.99 9.29 18.93
C VAL A 151 -1.99 10.16 19.70
N LEU A 152 -0.72 9.75 19.77
CA LEU A 152 0.31 10.55 20.41
C LEU A 152 0.59 11.87 19.66
N LEU A 153 0.58 11.85 18.33
CA LEU A 153 0.71 13.04 17.49
C LEU A 153 -0.46 14.00 17.75
N ALA A 154 -1.68 13.48 17.82
CA ALA A 154 -2.86 14.27 18.17
C ALA A 154 -2.71 14.96 19.53
N ARG A 155 -2.25 14.25 20.57
CA ARG A 155 -1.98 14.85 21.90
C ARG A 155 -0.85 15.88 21.90
N ARG A 156 0.06 15.83 20.94
CA ARG A 156 1.13 16.84 20.80
C ARG A 156 0.66 18.08 20.08
N LEU A 157 -0.18 17.92 19.06
CA LEU A 157 -0.70 19.02 18.24
C LEU A 157 -1.85 19.77 18.92
N PHE A 158 -2.69 19.07 19.68
CA PHE A 158 -3.93 19.62 20.24
C PHE A 158 -3.98 19.46 21.76
N ALA A 159 -4.49 20.50 22.45
CA ALA A 159 -4.66 20.49 23.89
C ALA A 159 -5.86 19.64 24.36
N SER A 160 -6.89 19.53 23.51
CA SER A 160 -8.10 18.77 23.85
C SER A 160 -7.82 17.25 23.81
N PRO A 161 -8.03 16.52 24.91
CA PRO A 161 -7.90 15.07 24.92
C PRO A 161 -8.96 14.39 24.05
N ALA A 162 -10.08 15.06 23.77
CA ALA A 162 -11.12 14.54 22.89
C ALA A 162 -10.59 14.25 21.49
N VAL A 163 -9.69 15.07 20.95
CA VAL A 163 -9.11 14.87 19.61
C VAL A 163 -8.36 13.53 19.54
N ALA A 164 -7.62 13.17 20.59
CA ALA A 164 -6.87 11.93 20.65
C ALA A 164 -7.79 10.69 20.72
N TRP A 165 -8.89 10.77 21.48
CA TRP A 165 -9.92 9.73 21.50
C TRP A 165 -10.63 9.60 20.15
N LEU A 166 -11.00 10.73 19.54
CA LEU A 166 -11.72 10.78 18.28
C LEU A 166 -10.89 10.23 17.12
N VAL A 167 -9.59 10.54 17.04
CA VAL A 167 -8.73 9.97 16.00
C VAL A 167 -8.50 8.48 16.21
N GLY A 168 -8.36 8.03 17.46
CA GLY A 168 -8.27 6.60 17.78
C GLY A 168 -9.53 5.84 17.36
N ALA A 169 -10.70 6.38 17.67
CA ALA A 169 -11.98 5.84 17.21
C ALA A 169 -12.08 5.83 15.67
N ALA A 170 -11.69 6.93 15.01
CA ALA A 170 -11.72 7.01 13.55
C ALA A 170 -10.84 5.94 12.88
N VAL A 171 -9.65 5.65 13.44
CA VAL A 171 -8.78 4.57 12.94
C VAL A 171 -9.44 3.20 13.10
N LEU A 172 -10.02 2.91 14.26
CA LEU A 172 -10.68 1.63 14.53
C LEU A 172 -11.92 1.41 13.64
N LEU A 173 -12.62 2.48 13.31
CA LEU A 173 -13.86 2.47 12.53
C LEU A 173 -13.64 2.65 11.02
N CYS A 174 -12.39 2.74 10.56
CA CYS A 174 -12.05 2.91 9.16
C CYS A 174 -11.74 1.56 8.50
N GLY A 175 -12.53 1.19 7.47
CA GLY A 175 -12.34 -0.05 6.72
C GLY A 175 -10.96 -0.18 6.09
N SER A 176 -10.43 0.91 5.52
CA SER A 176 -9.11 0.94 4.86
C SER A 176 -7.98 0.72 5.86
N MET A 177 -8.05 1.37 7.03
CA MET A 177 -7.10 1.13 8.14
C MET A 177 -7.16 -0.33 8.62
N PHE A 178 -8.36 -0.90 8.69
CA PHE A 178 -8.55 -2.29 9.09
C PHE A 178 -7.97 -3.28 8.07
N ALA A 179 -8.26 -3.08 6.78
CA ALA A 179 -7.87 -3.97 5.69
C ALA A 179 -6.36 -3.92 5.44
N GLN A 180 -5.77 -2.72 5.33
CA GLN A 180 -4.33 -2.51 5.11
C GLN A 180 -3.46 -3.13 6.19
N ALA A 181 -3.93 -3.14 7.45
CA ALA A 181 -3.21 -3.79 8.54
C ALA A 181 -3.26 -5.33 8.47
N ARG A 182 -4.17 -5.94 7.70
CA ARG A 182 -4.45 -7.39 7.68
C ARG A 182 -4.15 -8.07 6.36
N ILE A 183 -3.57 -7.34 5.41
CA ILE A 183 -3.03 -7.89 4.16
C ILE A 183 -1.51 -7.67 4.12
N GLY A 184 -0.79 -8.48 3.34
CA GLY A 184 0.66 -8.31 3.14
C GLY A 184 1.00 -7.14 2.21
N MET A 185 0.52 -5.93 2.51
CA MET A 185 0.75 -4.72 1.69
C MET A 185 1.79 -3.81 2.36
N ASN A 186 2.66 -3.18 1.57
CA ASN A 186 3.71 -2.32 2.09
C ASN A 186 3.22 -0.92 2.54
N ASP A 187 2.01 -0.53 2.18
CA ASP A 187 1.40 0.76 2.52
C ASP A 187 1.28 0.98 4.03
N ILE A 188 0.96 -0.08 4.80
CA ILE A 188 0.92 0.00 6.27
C ILE A 188 2.28 0.34 6.87
N TYR A 189 3.37 -0.19 6.32
CA TYR A 189 4.72 0.08 6.80
C TYR A 189 5.11 1.54 6.58
N VAL A 190 4.99 2.01 5.34
CA VAL A 190 5.38 3.38 4.98
C VAL A 190 4.52 4.42 5.73
N ALA A 191 3.21 4.20 5.85
CA ALA A 191 2.34 5.12 6.59
C ALA A 191 2.68 5.16 8.08
N THR A 192 3.00 4.02 8.70
CA THR A 192 3.41 3.94 10.10
C THR A 192 4.66 4.80 10.35
N PHE A 193 5.67 4.62 9.51
CA PHE A 193 6.92 5.34 9.62
C PHE A 193 6.79 6.85 9.33
N ILE A 194 5.91 7.24 8.39
CA ILE A 194 5.57 8.64 8.14
C ILE A 194 4.92 9.28 9.39
N VAL A 195 3.89 8.65 9.96
CA VAL A 195 3.19 9.17 11.14
C VAL A 195 4.13 9.25 12.35
N ALA A 196 4.93 8.22 12.58
CA ALA A 196 5.94 8.21 13.65
C ALA A 196 7.02 9.28 13.43
N GLY A 197 7.49 9.47 12.19
CA GLY A 197 8.43 10.53 11.83
C GLY A 197 7.88 11.92 12.14
N TRP A 198 6.65 12.21 11.74
CA TRP A 198 5.97 13.46 12.08
C TRP A 198 5.80 13.66 13.58
N TYR A 199 5.51 12.60 14.35
CA TYR A 199 5.46 12.68 15.81
C TYR A 199 6.79 13.19 16.40
N PHE A 200 7.93 12.65 15.96
CA PHE A 200 9.24 13.08 16.45
C PHE A 200 9.66 14.45 15.93
N ILE A 201 9.29 14.83 14.71
CA ILE A 201 9.47 16.21 14.19
C ILE A 201 8.72 17.23 15.07
N VAL A 202 7.46 16.94 15.39
CA VAL A 202 6.66 17.78 16.30
C VAL A 202 7.23 17.75 17.72
N ALA A 203 7.76 16.60 18.16
CA ALA A 203 8.45 16.52 19.45
C ALA A 203 9.69 17.41 19.48
N ALA A 204 10.49 17.44 18.43
CA ALA A 204 11.70 18.26 18.36
C ALA A 204 11.40 19.77 18.51
N HIS A 205 10.23 20.24 18.08
CA HIS A 205 9.88 21.67 18.14
C HIS A 205 9.85 22.27 19.55
N ARG A 206 9.72 21.46 20.61
CA ARG A 206 9.88 21.96 21.99
C ARG A 206 11.38 22.01 22.32
N PRO A 207 11.94 23.17 22.71
CA PRO A 207 13.38 23.31 22.95
C PRO A 207 13.80 22.52 24.19
N ARG A 208 14.33 21.32 23.96
CA ARG A 208 14.93 20.44 24.99
C ARG A 208 16.18 19.81 24.41
N ARG A 209 17.09 19.36 25.28
CA ARG A 209 18.35 18.68 24.88
C ARG A 209 18.09 17.50 23.94
N SER A 210 16.91 16.87 24.01
CA SER A 210 16.52 15.74 23.15
C SER A 210 16.13 16.12 21.71
N ALA A 211 16.02 17.41 21.35
CA ALA A 211 15.46 17.79 20.05
C ALA A 211 16.30 17.27 18.87
N ALA A 212 17.62 17.25 18.98
CA ALA A 212 18.47 16.67 17.95
C ALA A 212 18.28 15.15 17.82
N ALA A 213 18.13 14.45 18.96
CA ALA A 213 17.83 13.02 18.97
C ALA A 213 16.45 12.72 18.35
N ASP A 214 15.44 13.55 18.65
CA ASP A 214 14.12 13.45 18.05
C ASP A 214 14.20 13.58 16.51
N LEU A 215 14.98 14.53 15.98
CA LEU A 215 15.17 14.69 14.53
C LEU A 215 15.93 13.51 13.90
N VAL A 216 16.96 12.99 14.56
CA VAL A 216 17.69 11.79 14.11
C VAL A 216 16.78 10.57 14.08
N ILE A 217 15.93 10.37 15.11
CA ILE A 217 14.94 9.30 15.16
C ILE A 217 13.91 9.47 14.05
N ALA A 218 13.41 10.69 13.84
CA ALA A 218 12.49 10.99 12.75
C ALA A 218 13.11 10.65 11.38
N GLY A 219 14.37 11.04 11.18
CA GLY A 219 15.17 10.68 10.02
C GLY A 219 15.27 9.18 9.79
N ALA A 220 15.60 8.42 10.84
CA ALA A 220 15.69 6.97 10.77
C ALA A 220 14.34 6.32 10.41
N LEU A 221 13.24 6.78 11.02
CA LEU A 221 11.89 6.31 10.71
C LEU A 221 11.52 6.61 9.26
N LEU A 222 11.74 7.83 8.78
CA LEU A 222 11.47 8.18 7.38
C LEU A 222 12.37 7.39 6.40
N GLY A 223 13.59 7.03 6.81
CA GLY A 223 14.45 6.08 6.10
C GLY A 223 13.87 4.69 5.98
N LEU A 224 13.31 4.14 7.06
CA LEU A 224 12.58 2.86 7.04
C LEU A 224 11.32 2.95 6.17
N GLY A 225 10.63 4.10 6.20
CA GLY A 225 9.52 4.41 5.30
C GLY A 225 9.96 4.39 3.84
N LEU A 226 11.06 5.06 3.51
CA LEU A 226 11.63 5.14 2.16
C LEU A 226 12.09 3.77 1.64
N ALA A 227 12.69 2.97 2.52
CA ALA A 227 13.08 1.58 2.24
C ALA A 227 11.86 0.68 1.99
N SER A 228 10.71 0.99 2.59
CA SER A 228 9.46 0.24 2.40
C SER A 228 8.72 0.66 1.12
N LYS A 229 8.68 1.97 0.83
CA LYS A 229 8.04 2.56 -0.37
C LYS A 229 8.54 3.98 -0.62
N TRP A 230 8.78 4.33 -1.88
CA TRP A 230 9.23 5.67 -2.28
C TRP A 230 8.28 6.81 -1.90
N ALA A 231 7.02 6.51 -1.56
CA ALA A 231 6.05 7.49 -1.07
C ALA A 231 6.49 8.26 0.20
N ALA A 232 7.45 7.74 0.98
CA ALA A 232 8.05 8.49 2.09
C ALA A 232 8.91 9.68 1.64
N ALA A 233 9.41 9.68 0.40
CA ALA A 233 10.19 10.80 -0.14
C ALA A 233 9.39 12.10 -0.16
N TYR A 234 8.06 12.01 -0.32
CA TYR A 234 7.16 13.16 -0.30
C TYR A 234 7.14 13.84 1.08
N THR A 235 7.21 13.05 2.17
CA THR A 235 7.35 13.59 3.52
C THR A 235 8.72 14.24 3.74
N LEU A 236 9.81 13.66 3.22
CA LEU A 236 11.14 14.28 3.26
C LEU A 236 11.13 15.65 2.54
N GLY A 237 10.49 15.74 1.37
CA GLY A 237 10.26 17.00 0.67
C GLY A 237 9.43 18.00 1.50
N GLY A 238 8.36 17.53 2.15
CA GLY A 238 7.56 18.35 3.07
C GLY A 238 8.36 18.90 4.26
N VAL A 239 9.24 18.09 4.85
CA VAL A 239 10.13 18.52 5.94
C VAL A 239 11.17 19.54 5.45
N PHE A 240 11.68 19.38 4.23
CA PHE A 240 12.56 20.37 3.62
C PHE A 240 11.83 21.72 3.44
N VAL A 241 10.62 21.71 2.88
CA VAL A 241 9.78 22.92 2.75
C VAL A 241 9.50 23.55 4.12
N LEU A 242 9.18 22.74 5.14
CA LEU A 242 8.99 23.22 6.51
C LEU A 242 10.24 23.92 7.05
N SER A 243 11.41 23.32 6.86
CA SER A 243 12.68 23.84 7.37
C SER A 243 13.05 25.16 6.68
N VAL A 244 12.86 25.25 5.36
CA VAL A 244 13.02 26.50 4.61
C VAL A 244 12.02 27.56 5.11
N GLY A 245 10.75 27.21 5.29
CA GLY A 245 9.72 28.13 5.77
C GLY A 245 9.99 28.67 7.17
N VAL A 246 10.41 27.81 8.11
CA VAL A 246 10.80 28.21 9.47
C VAL A 246 12.01 29.14 9.44
N THR A 247 13.00 28.83 8.61
CA THR A 247 14.22 29.64 8.45
C THR A 247 13.88 31.02 7.86
N ALA A 248 13.09 31.05 6.78
CA ALA A 248 12.66 32.28 6.12
C ALA A 248 11.87 33.19 7.07
N LEU A 249 10.94 32.63 7.83
CA LEU A 249 10.15 33.39 8.81
C LEU A 249 11.02 33.95 9.94
N ALA A 250 12.02 33.21 10.41
CA ALA A 250 12.97 33.68 11.41
C ALA A 250 13.84 34.82 10.86
N TYR A 251 14.29 34.68 9.61
CA TYR A 251 15.06 35.70 8.90
C TYR A 251 14.27 37.00 8.69
N GLU A 252 13.05 36.92 8.17
CA GLU A 252 12.16 38.09 7.95
C GLU A 252 11.86 38.84 9.25
N ARG A 253 11.79 38.12 10.38
CA ARG A 253 11.61 38.73 11.71
C ARG A 253 12.88 39.36 12.28
N GLY A 254 13.98 39.40 11.51
CA GLY A 254 15.27 39.93 11.94
C GLY A 254 15.97 39.06 12.99
N ARG A 255 15.62 37.77 13.07
CA ARG A 255 16.14 36.82 14.07
C ARG A 255 16.66 35.53 13.41
N PRO A 256 17.63 35.63 12.49
CA PRO A 256 18.16 34.44 11.80
C PRO A 256 18.75 33.44 12.79
N GLY A 257 18.42 32.16 12.61
CA GLY A 257 18.92 31.07 13.46
C GLY A 257 18.16 30.87 14.77
N THR A 258 17.07 31.60 15.02
CA THR A 258 16.22 31.45 16.22
C THR A 258 14.90 30.71 15.95
N GLY A 259 14.69 30.15 14.76
CA GLY A 259 13.46 29.43 14.39
C GLY A 259 13.31 28.05 15.04
N GLY A 260 14.29 27.63 15.85
CA GLY A 260 14.28 26.37 16.58
C GLY A 260 14.99 25.23 15.83
N PRO A 261 14.71 23.96 16.16
CA PRO A 261 15.48 22.83 15.66
C PRO A 261 15.33 22.54 14.15
N LEU A 262 14.31 23.11 13.51
CA LEU A 262 14.10 23.02 12.06
C LEU A 262 14.67 24.23 11.29
N ASP A 263 15.31 25.18 11.97
CA ASP A 263 15.95 26.33 11.34
C ASP A 263 17.34 25.96 10.81
N LEU A 264 17.54 26.15 9.50
CA LEU A 264 18.78 25.84 8.79
C LEU A 264 19.95 26.70 9.28
N LEU A 265 19.68 27.93 9.71
CA LEU A 265 20.70 28.88 10.19
C LEU A 265 20.99 28.71 11.70
N ALA A 266 20.25 27.84 12.40
CA ALA A 266 20.42 27.63 13.83
C ALA A 266 21.87 27.26 14.20
N GLY A 267 22.35 27.84 15.30
CA GLY A 267 23.68 27.57 15.81
C GLY A 267 24.81 27.89 14.82
N ARG A 268 24.67 28.97 14.03
CA ARG A 268 25.60 29.38 12.97
C ARG A 268 25.75 28.31 11.86
N GLY A 269 24.62 27.77 11.39
CA GLY A 269 24.57 26.77 10.31
C GLY A 269 24.70 25.30 10.76
N ARG A 270 24.87 25.05 12.07
CA ARG A 270 24.81 23.67 12.63
C ARG A 270 23.45 23.03 12.42
N GLY A 271 22.37 23.83 12.38
CA GLY A 271 21.02 23.37 12.05
C GLY A 271 20.95 22.70 10.68
N ALA A 272 21.49 23.33 9.64
CA ALA A 272 21.56 22.76 8.29
C ALA A 272 22.30 21.40 8.28
N ALA A 273 23.43 21.30 8.96
CA ALA A 273 24.17 20.04 9.05
C ALA A 273 23.35 18.94 9.74
N LEU A 274 22.70 19.24 10.87
CA LEU A 274 21.85 18.29 11.59
C LEU A 274 20.67 17.83 10.72
N LEU A 275 19.98 18.76 10.05
CA LEU A 275 18.82 18.45 9.21
C LEU A 275 19.23 17.66 7.96
N PHE A 276 20.37 18.00 7.35
CA PHE A 276 20.91 17.24 6.22
C PHE A 276 21.30 15.81 6.62
N VAL A 277 21.99 15.65 7.75
CA VAL A 277 22.32 14.31 8.27
C VAL A 277 21.04 13.54 8.59
N SER A 278 20.08 14.16 9.28
CA SER A 278 18.85 13.50 9.73
C SER A 278 17.92 13.14 8.57
N PHE A 279 17.73 14.01 7.60
CA PHE A 279 16.69 13.85 6.56
C PHE A 279 17.21 13.56 5.16
N ALA A 280 18.53 13.54 4.95
CA ALA A 280 19.13 13.08 3.69
C ALA A 280 20.07 11.87 3.92
N VAL A 281 21.09 12.03 4.76
CA VAL A 281 22.13 11.00 4.93
C VAL A 281 21.57 9.74 5.59
N ILE A 282 20.91 9.86 6.75
CA ILE A 282 20.37 8.71 7.48
C ILE A 282 19.31 7.95 6.64
N PRO A 283 18.30 8.61 6.04
CA PRO A 283 17.34 7.94 5.16
C PRO A 283 18.00 7.23 3.99
N LEU A 284 19.00 7.86 3.35
CA LEU A 284 19.73 7.26 2.23
C LEU A 284 20.52 6.03 2.68
N LEU A 285 21.20 6.08 3.83
CA LEU A 285 21.96 4.94 4.36
C LEU A 285 21.04 3.77 4.70
N ILE A 286 19.88 4.02 5.30
CA ILE A 286 18.88 2.97 5.60
C ILE A 286 18.30 2.40 4.30
N TYR A 287 17.97 3.25 3.34
CA TYR A 287 17.50 2.84 2.03
C TYR A 287 18.53 1.96 1.31
N LEU A 288 19.78 2.39 1.24
CA LEU A 288 20.85 1.60 0.63
C LEU A 288 21.13 0.32 1.43
N GLY A 289 21.06 0.38 2.76
CA GLY A 289 21.20 -0.77 3.65
C GLY A 289 20.16 -1.86 3.39
N SER A 290 18.94 -1.51 2.97
CA SER A 290 17.93 -2.53 2.60
C SER A 290 18.30 -3.30 1.33
N TYR A 291 19.24 -2.78 0.53
CA TYR A 291 19.82 -3.47 -0.64
C TYR A 291 21.19 -4.10 -0.35
N ALA A 292 21.56 -4.34 0.92
CA ALA A 292 22.86 -4.91 1.30
C ALA A 292 23.27 -6.13 0.46
N SER A 293 22.33 -7.04 0.14
CA SER A 293 22.57 -8.25 -0.66
C SER A 293 22.93 -7.98 -2.13
N TRP A 294 22.75 -6.75 -2.62
CA TRP A 294 22.97 -6.35 -4.02
C TRP A 294 24.33 -5.68 -4.25
N PHE A 295 25.07 -5.33 -3.18
CA PHE A 295 26.42 -4.77 -3.30
C PHE A 295 27.46 -5.81 -3.74
N GLY A 296 27.19 -7.12 -3.54
CA GLY A 296 28.06 -8.23 -3.92
C GLY A 296 28.03 -8.59 -5.42
N GLY A 297 27.35 -7.80 -6.26
CA GLY A 297 27.24 -8.03 -7.70
C GLY A 297 25.88 -8.57 -8.14
N LYS A 298 25.88 -9.35 -9.22
CA LYS A 298 24.66 -9.79 -9.90
C LYS A 298 23.88 -10.81 -9.06
N THR A 299 22.62 -10.52 -8.75
CA THR A 299 21.77 -11.39 -7.94
C THR A 299 20.82 -12.23 -8.80
N ALA A 300 20.47 -13.41 -8.32
CA ALA A 300 19.41 -14.23 -8.92
C ALA A 300 18.02 -13.61 -8.65
N PRO A 301 17.02 -13.81 -9.53
CA PRO A 301 17.05 -14.66 -10.71
C PRO A 301 17.45 -13.95 -12.01
N TYR A 302 17.45 -12.62 -12.03
CA TYR A 302 17.63 -11.85 -13.27
C TYR A 302 19.10 -11.55 -13.61
N GLY A 303 20.03 -11.77 -12.67
CA GLY A 303 21.44 -11.45 -12.84
C GLY A 303 21.70 -9.95 -12.85
N TRP A 304 20.89 -9.17 -12.13
CA TRP A 304 21.03 -7.72 -12.03
C TRP A 304 21.93 -7.34 -10.84
N ASN A 305 22.80 -6.36 -11.01
CA ASN A 305 23.43 -5.67 -9.88
C ASN A 305 22.51 -4.54 -9.35
N LEU A 306 22.91 -3.85 -8.27
CA LEU A 306 22.12 -2.77 -7.68
C LEU A 306 21.78 -1.65 -8.68
N TRP A 307 22.72 -1.32 -9.58
CA TRP A 307 22.51 -0.29 -10.59
C TRP A 307 21.44 -0.72 -11.60
N GLU A 308 21.58 -1.91 -12.18
CA GLU A 308 20.62 -2.47 -13.13
C GLU A 308 19.24 -2.62 -12.47
N LEU A 309 19.17 -3.09 -11.22
CA LEU A 309 17.91 -3.15 -10.45
C LEU A 309 17.26 -1.77 -10.33
N THR A 310 18.03 -0.76 -9.94
CA THR A 310 17.54 0.61 -9.76
C THR A 310 17.01 1.18 -11.08
N GLN A 311 17.72 0.93 -12.18
CA GLN A 311 17.24 1.29 -13.51
C GLN A 311 15.92 0.57 -13.83
N GLN A 312 15.81 -0.74 -13.62
CA GLN A 312 14.57 -1.47 -13.86
C GLN A 312 13.39 -0.93 -13.03
N MET A 313 13.64 -0.60 -11.75
CA MET A 313 12.63 0.03 -10.89
C MET A 313 12.17 1.38 -11.45
N TYR A 314 13.09 2.26 -11.85
CA TYR A 314 12.75 3.54 -12.44
C TYR A 314 11.95 3.38 -13.74
N TRP A 315 12.45 2.53 -14.65
CA TRP A 315 11.83 2.32 -15.96
C TRP A 315 10.41 1.78 -15.82
N TYR A 316 10.20 0.79 -14.96
CA TYR A 316 8.86 0.29 -14.64
C TYR A 316 7.91 1.43 -14.23
N HIS A 317 8.32 2.30 -13.32
CA HIS A 317 7.45 3.38 -12.84
C HIS A 317 7.25 4.51 -13.86
N SER A 318 8.25 4.80 -14.70
CA SER A 318 8.18 5.88 -15.70
C SER A 318 7.46 5.46 -16.99
N SER A 319 7.46 4.16 -17.32
CA SER A 319 6.89 3.66 -18.58
C SER A 319 5.64 2.80 -18.42
N LEU A 320 5.06 2.71 -17.22
CA LEU A 320 3.81 1.96 -17.00
C LEU A 320 2.62 2.71 -17.59
N THR A 321 2.18 2.28 -18.77
CA THR A 321 1.01 2.82 -19.48
C THR A 321 -0.18 1.86 -19.50
N ALA A 322 -0.01 0.63 -19.00
CA ALA A 322 -1.07 -0.36 -18.95
C ALA A 322 -2.23 0.10 -18.04
N PRO A 323 -3.49 0.16 -18.54
CA PRO A 323 -4.64 0.48 -17.71
C PRO A 323 -4.97 -0.67 -16.76
N HIS A 324 -5.70 -0.38 -15.68
CA HIS A 324 -6.24 -1.40 -14.78
C HIS A 324 -7.64 -1.01 -14.30
N CYS A 325 -8.60 -1.94 -14.31
CA CYS A 325 -10.00 -1.61 -14.03
C CYS A 325 -10.25 -1.16 -12.58
N ALA A 326 -9.44 -1.65 -11.63
CA ALA A 326 -9.44 -1.18 -10.24
C ALA A 326 -8.70 0.15 -10.03
N GLY A 327 -8.12 0.73 -11.09
CA GLY A 327 -7.45 2.02 -11.01
C GLY A 327 -8.44 3.15 -10.73
N SER A 328 -8.02 4.11 -9.90
CA SER A 328 -8.83 5.28 -9.53
C SER A 328 -7.98 6.56 -9.52
N PRO A 329 -8.54 7.68 -10.00
CA PRO A 329 -7.81 8.94 -10.05
C PRO A 329 -7.66 9.56 -8.66
N TRP A 330 -6.61 10.35 -8.45
CA TRP A 330 -6.26 10.93 -7.14
C TRP A 330 -7.36 11.79 -6.51
N TRP A 331 -8.17 12.47 -7.34
CA TRP A 331 -9.28 13.30 -6.87
C TRP A 331 -10.42 12.46 -6.29
N SER A 332 -10.56 11.19 -6.67
CA SER A 332 -11.69 10.37 -6.22
C SER A 332 -11.50 9.77 -4.82
N TRP A 333 -10.29 9.85 -4.25
CA TRP A 333 -9.95 9.15 -3.01
C TRP A 333 -10.53 9.78 -1.74
N PRO A 334 -10.55 11.12 -1.54
CA PRO A 334 -11.12 11.72 -0.34
C PRO A 334 -12.61 11.40 -0.12
N LEU A 335 -13.33 11.14 -1.20
CA LEU A 335 -14.75 10.76 -1.21
C LEU A 335 -14.99 9.24 -1.25
N ASP A 336 -13.93 8.43 -1.26
CA ASP A 336 -14.00 6.97 -1.37
C ASP A 336 -14.86 6.51 -2.56
N LEU A 337 -14.78 7.21 -3.70
CA LEU A 337 -15.69 6.95 -4.81
C LEU A 337 -15.38 5.64 -5.51
N LYS A 338 -14.14 5.15 -5.41
CA LYS A 338 -13.70 3.96 -6.13
C LYS A 338 -12.66 3.20 -5.30
N PRO A 339 -13.10 2.45 -4.27
CA PRO A 339 -12.23 1.64 -3.41
C PRO A 339 -11.64 0.49 -4.20
N VAL A 340 -10.52 -0.06 -3.74
CA VAL A 340 -9.81 -1.11 -4.50
C VAL A 340 -10.12 -2.49 -3.94
N TYR A 341 -10.53 -3.38 -4.82
CA TYR A 341 -10.78 -4.78 -4.51
C TYR A 341 -9.46 -5.55 -4.36
N TRP A 342 -9.37 -6.42 -3.36
CA TRP A 342 -8.21 -7.29 -3.12
C TRP A 342 -8.50 -8.78 -3.18
N TYR A 343 -9.71 -9.21 -2.79
CA TYR A 343 -10.01 -10.65 -2.71
C TYR A 343 -11.50 -10.98 -2.86
N PHE A 344 -11.76 -12.11 -3.52
CA PHE A 344 -13.03 -12.81 -3.67
C PHE A 344 -12.73 -14.29 -3.55
N GLY A 345 -13.50 -14.97 -2.71
CA GLY A 345 -13.45 -16.42 -2.64
C GLY A 345 -14.83 -17.00 -2.38
N ALA A 346 -15.26 -17.90 -3.25
CA ALA A 346 -16.42 -18.74 -2.98
C ALA A 346 -16.13 -19.62 -1.76
N SER A 347 -17.01 -19.52 -0.77
CA SER A 347 -17.02 -20.36 0.43
C SER A 347 -18.09 -21.46 0.28
N GLY A 348 -18.08 -22.44 1.17
CA GLY A 348 -19.10 -23.50 1.16
C GLY A 348 -20.52 -22.95 1.34
N GLY A 349 -21.51 -23.62 0.75
CA GLY A 349 -22.93 -23.31 0.97
C GLY A 349 -23.47 -22.05 0.27
N GLY A 350 -22.81 -21.56 -0.79
CA GLY A 350 -23.26 -20.38 -1.54
C GLY A 350 -22.83 -19.03 -0.93
N ALA A 351 -22.03 -19.06 0.14
CA ALA A 351 -21.43 -17.86 0.70
C ALA A 351 -20.17 -17.43 -0.06
N ASN A 352 -19.88 -16.14 -0.09
CA ASN A 352 -18.68 -15.54 -0.67
C ASN A 352 -17.98 -14.66 0.35
N GLY A 353 -16.64 -14.69 0.36
CA GLY A 353 -15.81 -13.74 1.13
C GLY A 353 -15.25 -12.66 0.23
N TYR A 354 -15.25 -11.41 0.71
CA TYR A 354 -14.74 -10.24 -0.02
C TYR A 354 -13.73 -9.46 0.84
N ILE A 355 -12.65 -8.97 0.24
CA ILE A 355 -11.78 -7.99 0.88
C ILE A 355 -11.63 -6.79 -0.06
N TYR A 356 -12.17 -5.67 0.37
CA TYR A 356 -11.96 -4.37 -0.24
C TYR A 356 -11.14 -3.47 0.68
N ASP A 357 -10.18 -2.75 0.10
CA ASP A 357 -9.63 -1.55 0.71
C ASP A 357 -10.56 -0.39 0.38
N ALA A 358 -11.53 -0.22 1.28
CA ALA A 358 -12.57 0.79 1.23
C ALA A 358 -12.59 1.58 2.54
N GLY A 359 -12.82 2.88 2.43
CA GLY A 359 -13.04 3.73 3.59
C GLY A 359 -14.35 3.42 4.32
N ASN A 360 -14.54 4.13 5.43
CA ASN A 360 -15.87 4.26 6.02
C ASN A 360 -16.45 5.55 5.46
N ILE A 361 -17.52 5.46 4.67
CA ILE A 361 -18.05 6.60 3.91
C ILE A 361 -18.50 7.75 4.82
N VAL A 362 -18.99 7.43 6.03
CA VAL A 362 -19.38 8.41 7.05
C VAL A 362 -18.16 9.21 7.51
N LEU A 363 -17.02 8.54 7.73
CA LEU A 363 -15.78 9.19 8.09
C LEU A 363 -15.19 9.97 6.92
N PHE A 364 -15.16 9.40 5.71
CA PHE A 364 -14.54 10.03 4.54
C PHE A 364 -15.27 11.30 4.13
N TRP A 365 -16.59 11.25 4.03
CA TRP A 365 -17.38 12.41 3.61
C TRP A 365 -17.38 13.54 4.63
N ALA A 366 -17.26 13.22 5.93
CA ALA A 366 -17.07 14.24 6.97
C ALA A 366 -15.63 14.76 7.03
N ALA A 367 -14.64 13.91 6.73
CA ALA A 367 -13.23 14.28 6.76
C ALA A 367 -12.85 15.24 5.62
N LEU A 368 -13.54 15.20 4.46
CA LEU A 368 -13.28 16.09 3.34
C LEU A 368 -13.44 17.58 3.73
N PRO A 369 -14.62 18.03 4.18
CA PRO A 369 -14.79 19.40 4.64
C PRO A 369 -13.93 19.72 5.86
N ALA A 370 -13.68 18.76 6.75
CA ALA A 370 -12.81 18.97 7.90
C ALA A 370 -11.36 19.23 7.49
N ALA A 371 -10.81 18.45 6.55
CA ALA A 371 -9.46 18.60 6.03
C ALA A 371 -9.28 19.96 5.33
N ALA A 372 -10.22 20.35 4.47
CA ALA A 372 -10.21 21.65 3.82
C ALA A 372 -10.32 22.80 4.83
N LEU A 373 -11.17 22.66 5.85
CA LEU A 373 -11.31 23.64 6.94
C LEU A 373 -10.01 23.76 7.77
N ILE A 374 -9.33 22.65 8.07
CA ILE A 374 -8.06 22.66 8.80
C ILE A 374 -6.99 23.44 8.02
N VAL A 375 -6.91 23.26 6.70
CA VAL A 375 -6.02 24.04 5.83
C VAL A 375 -6.39 25.53 5.88
N ALA A 376 -7.67 25.86 5.76
CA ALA A 376 -8.13 27.25 5.82
C ALA A 376 -7.83 27.92 7.16
N LEU A 377 -8.07 27.20 8.26
CA LEU A 377 -7.81 27.67 9.63
C LEU A 377 -6.31 27.76 9.92
N ALA A 378 -5.48 26.91 9.33
CA ALA A 378 -4.02 27.04 9.43
C ALA A 378 -3.55 28.42 8.93
N VAL A 379 -4.10 28.88 7.80
CA VAL A 379 -3.82 30.21 7.23
C VAL A 379 -4.45 31.31 8.07
N ARG A 380 -5.75 31.21 8.35
CA ARG A 380 -6.54 32.28 8.98
C ARG A 380 -6.20 32.52 10.45
N ALA A 381 -5.98 31.44 11.21
CA ALA A 381 -5.66 31.50 12.63
C ALA A 381 -4.14 31.52 12.87
N ARG A 382 -3.32 31.37 11.82
CA ARG A 382 -1.85 31.28 11.90
C ARG A 382 -1.37 30.25 12.94
N SER A 383 -2.09 29.12 13.02
CA SER A 383 -1.82 28.08 14.00
C SER A 383 -0.74 27.12 13.49
N HIS A 384 0.37 27.01 14.22
CA HIS A 384 1.46 26.10 13.87
C HIS A 384 1.00 24.63 13.84
N SER A 385 0.15 24.21 14.79
CA SER A 385 -0.36 22.83 14.82
C SER A 385 -1.18 22.49 13.58
N LEU A 386 -2.06 23.40 13.16
CA LEU A 386 -2.88 23.22 11.97
C LEU A 386 -2.04 23.27 10.69
N ALA A 387 -1.03 24.15 10.65
CA ALA A 387 -0.09 24.23 9.53
C ALA A 387 0.74 22.95 9.38
N LEU A 388 1.22 22.38 10.49
CA LEU A 388 1.97 21.11 10.48
C LEU A 388 1.10 19.94 10.04
N LEU A 389 -0.13 19.84 10.55
CA LEU A 389 -1.10 18.82 10.12
C LEU A 389 -1.42 18.97 8.62
N SER A 390 -1.67 20.20 8.17
CA SER A 390 -1.94 20.51 6.77
C SER A 390 -0.77 20.14 5.87
N LEU A 391 0.46 20.48 6.26
CA LEU A 391 1.67 20.17 5.51
C LEU A 391 1.91 18.66 5.43
N ALA A 392 1.77 17.94 6.55
CA ALA A 392 1.91 16.48 6.58
C ALA A 392 0.93 15.79 5.62
N MET A 393 -0.32 16.26 5.59
CA MET A 393 -1.36 15.76 4.71
C MET A 393 -1.11 16.13 3.24
N LEU A 394 -0.86 17.42 2.95
CA LEU A 394 -0.73 17.94 1.59
C LEU A 394 0.55 17.48 0.90
N ALA A 395 1.66 17.33 1.64
CA ALA A 395 2.90 16.79 1.09
C ALA A 395 2.67 15.38 0.50
N GLN A 396 1.88 14.54 1.18
CA GLN A 396 1.53 13.22 0.67
C GLN A 396 0.49 13.27 -0.45
N TYR A 397 -0.54 14.13 -0.35
CA TYR A 397 -1.64 14.16 -1.30
C TYR A 397 -1.26 14.77 -2.65
N LEU A 398 -0.64 15.95 -2.63
CA LEU A 398 -0.31 16.71 -3.85
C LEU A 398 0.73 16.02 -4.72
N ALA A 399 1.58 15.18 -4.13
CA ALA A 399 2.59 14.42 -4.85
C ALA A 399 2.02 13.41 -5.87
N TRP A 400 0.73 13.06 -5.76
CA TRP A 400 0.05 12.16 -6.70
C TRP A 400 -0.51 12.86 -7.94
N ILE A 401 -0.70 14.19 -7.90
CA ILE A 401 -1.25 14.97 -9.01
C ILE A 401 -0.42 14.85 -10.30
N PRO A 402 0.92 14.98 -10.29
CA PRO A 402 1.72 14.89 -11.52
C PRO A 402 1.96 13.44 -12.00
N ILE A 403 1.47 12.42 -11.28
CA ILE A 403 1.73 11.02 -11.62
C ILE A 403 0.76 10.55 -12.71
N SER A 404 1.30 10.24 -13.89
CA SER A 404 0.52 9.91 -15.10
C SER A 404 0.22 8.41 -15.29
N ARG A 405 0.97 7.52 -14.61
CA ARG A 405 0.69 6.07 -14.64
C ARG A 405 -0.62 5.74 -13.92
N VAL A 406 -1.10 4.51 -14.09
CA VAL A 406 -2.27 4.04 -13.35
C VAL A 406 -2.06 4.14 -11.83
N LEU A 407 -3.04 4.75 -11.16
CA LEU A 407 -3.09 4.89 -9.70
C LEU A 407 -4.29 4.13 -9.15
N PHE A 408 -4.27 3.93 -7.84
CA PHE A 408 -5.25 3.12 -7.11
C PHE A 408 -5.55 3.77 -5.76
N PHE A 409 -6.72 3.49 -5.21
CA PHE A 409 -7.19 4.05 -3.94
C PHE A 409 -6.19 3.88 -2.78
N TYR A 410 -5.52 2.73 -2.69
CA TYR A 410 -4.53 2.47 -1.62
C TYR A 410 -3.38 3.50 -1.57
N HIS A 411 -3.10 4.25 -2.64
CA HIS A 411 -2.09 5.32 -2.61
C HIS A 411 -2.47 6.46 -1.65
N PHE A 412 -3.78 6.66 -1.44
CA PHE A 412 -4.30 7.60 -0.45
C PHE A 412 -3.99 7.19 1.00
N PHE A 413 -3.58 5.93 1.24
CA PHE A 413 -3.33 5.41 2.58
C PHE A 413 -2.27 6.21 3.35
N THR A 414 -1.28 6.79 2.68
CA THR A 414 -0.29 7.67 3.34
C THR A 414 -0.85 9.04 3.75
N VAL A 415 -1.96 9.47 3.16
CA VAL A 415 -2.70 10.70 3.48
C VAL A 415 -3.73 10.43 4.59
N LEU A 416 -4.34 9.24 4.56
CA LEU A 416 -5.47 8.84 5.39
C LEU A 416 -5.30 9.10 6.90
N PRO A 417 -4.15 8.82 7.56
CA PRO A 417 -3.97 9.14 8.98
C PRO A 417 -4.19 10.63 9.30
N PHE A 418 -3.66 11.52 8.46
CA PHE A 418 -3.77 12.96 8.65
C PHE A 418 -5.15 13.49 8.27
N TYR A 419 -5.81 12.83 7.31
CA TYR A 419 -7.19 13.08 6.94
C TYR A 419 -8.15 12.79 8.10
N LEU A 420 -8.01 11.63 8.75
CA LEU A 420 -8.79 11.26 9.93
C LEU A 420 -8.45 12.15 11.14
N LEU A 421 -7.18 12.56 11.29
CA LEU A 421 -6.78 13.51 12.33
C LEU A 421 -7.39 14.90 12.12
N SER A 422 -7.56 15.34 10.86
CA SER A 422 -8.26 16.59 10.54
C SER A 422 -9.73 16.54 10.94
N LEU A 423 -10.42 15.42 10.65
CA LEU A 423 -11.78 15.17 11.15
C LEU A 423 -11.84 15.21 12.67
N ALA A 424 -10.93 14.49 13.34
CA ALA A 424 -10.88 14.46 14.80
C ALA A 424 -10.63 15.84 15.42
N ALA A 425 -9.82 16.70 14.79
CA ALA A 425 -9.57 18.06 15.24
C ALA A 425 -10.83 18.93 15.19
N VAL A 426 -11.59 18.86 14.09
CA VAL A 426 -12.86 19.59 13.94
C VAL A 426 -13.92 19.07 14.92
N LEU A 427 -14.09 17.76 15.04
CA LEU A 427 -15.01 17.16 16.02
C LEU A 427 -14.60 17.47 17.46
N GLY A 428 -13.29 17.56 17.73
CA GLY A 428 -12.75 17.97 19.03
C GLY A 428 -13.08 19.43 19.37
N GLY A 429 -13.08 20.33 18.38
CA GLY A 429 -13.55 21.71 18.55
C GLY A 429 -15.05 21.78 18.86
N LEU A 430 -15.84 20.87 18.29
CA LEU A 430 -17.28 20.75 18.57
C LEU A 430 -17.59 20.05 19.90
N TRP A 431 -16.63 19.39 20.52
CA TRP A 431 -16.87 18.48 21.65
C TRP A 431 -17.58 19.16 22.82
N GLU A 432 -17.13 20.35 23.23
CA GLU A 432 -17.69 21.06 24.39
C GLU A 432 -19.12 21.55 24.17
N ARG A 433 -19.44 22.02 22.95
CA ARG A 433 -20.75 22.63 22.63
C ARG A 433 -21.77 21.66 22.04
N ARG A 434 -21.29 20.61 21.37
CA ARG A 434 -22.10 19.69 20.56
C ARG A 434 -21.78 18.23 20.85
N ARG A 435 -21.33 17.90 22.07
CA ARG A 435 -20.92 16.53 22.47
C ARG A 435 -21.87 15.43 22.01
N LYS A 436 -23.19 15.62 22.22
CA LYS A 436 -24.21 14.63 21.80
C LYS A 436 -24.17 14.39 20.29
N ALA A 437 -24.05 15.43 19.47
CA ALA A 437 -23.96 15.29 18.02
C ALA A 437 -22.66 14.58 17.59
N VAL A 438 -21.53 14.87 18.25
CA VAL A 438 -20.26 14.17 18.00
C VAL A 438 -20.38 12.68 18.35
N LEU A 439 -20.98 12.35 19.49
CA LEU A 439 -21.19 10.95 19.89
C LEU A 439 -22.15 10.22 18.95
N VAL A 440 -23.23 10.88 18.50
CA VAL A 440 -24.14 10.33 17.49
C VAL A 440 -23.40 10.07 16.17
N PHE A 441 -22.57 11.01 15.71
CA PHE A 441 -21.74 10.82 14.52
C PHE A 441 -20.81 9.61 14.66
N VAL A 442 -20.10 9.48 15.79
CA VAL A 442 -19.24 8.32 16.07
C VAL A 442 -20.07 7.02 16.10
N GLY A 443 -21.27 7.05 16.68
CA GLY A 443 -22.20 5.91 16.68
C GLY A 443 -22.64 5.49 15.27
N ILE A 444 -22.95 6.45 14.39
CA ILE A 444 -23.28 6.19 12.98
C ILE A 444 -22.07 5.61 12.24
N ALA A 445 -20.87 6.17 12.45
CA ALA A 445 -19.64 5.63 11.88
C ALA A 445 -19.37 4.19 12.36
N ALA A 446 -19.64 3.90 13.64
CA ALA A 446 -19.50 2.57 14.20
C ALA A 446 -20.50 1.58 13.58
N ALA A 447 -21.77 1.97 13.44
CA ALA A 447 -22.77 1.16 12.77
C ALA A 447 -22.39 0.89 11.31
N SER A 448 -21.90 1.90 10.59
CA SER A 448 -21.39 1.75 9.23
C SER A 448 -20.23 0.77 9.16
N PHE A 449 -19.26 0.83 10.08
CA PHE A 449 -18.15 -0.13 10.12
C PHE A 449 -18.64 -1.56 10.38
N VAL A 450 -19.58 -1.76 11.32
CA VAL A 450 -20.15 -3.10 11.59
C VAL A 450 -20.87 -3.65 10.37
N ILE A 451 -21.65 -2.81 9.67
CA ILE A 451 -22.33 -3.20 8.42
C ILE A 451 -21.28 -3.61 7.39
N PHE A 452 -20.23 -2.81 7.16
CA PHE A 452 -19.20 -3.08 6.15
C PHE A 452 -18.11 -4.07 6.57
N TYR A 453 -18.11 -4.53 7.82
CA TYR A 453 -17.09 -5.42 8.36
C TYR A 453 -16.89 -6.67 7.48
N PRO A 454 -17.94 -7.36 6.99
CA PRO A 454 -17.74 -8.53 6.14
C PRO A 454 -17.01 -8.23 4.82
N TYR A 455 -17.24 -7.04 4.27
CA TYR A 455 -16.71 -6.58 2.99
C TYR A 455 -15.22 -6.20 3.05
N VAL A 456 -14.74 -5.77 4.21
CA VAL A 456 -13.33 -5.38 4.43
C VAL A 456 -12.51 -6.46 5.13
N SER A 457 -13.16 -7.49 5.70
CA SER A 457 -12.50 -8.55 6.48
C SER A 457 -12.41 -9.90 5.78
N GLY A 458 -13.21 -10.15 4.74
CA GLY A 458 -13.32 -11.47 4.14
C GLY A 458 -14.26 -12.41 4.89
N LEU A 459 -15.06 -11.91 5.84
CA LEU A 459 -16.09 -12.73 6.50
C LEU A 459 -17.10 -13.22 5.44
N PRO A 460 -17.31 -14.54 5.30
CA PRO A 460 -18.25 -15.06 4.33
C PRO A 460 -19.68 -14.59 4.58
N ILE A 461 -20.33 -14.11 3.53
CA ILE A 461 -21.75 -13.72 3.51
C ILE A 461 -22.46 -14.45 2.38
N PRO A 462 -23.79 -14.68 2.45
CA PRO A 462 -24.55 -15.20 1.31
C PRO A 462 -24.24 -14.42 0.03
N GLY A 463 -23.92 -15.13 -1.05
CA GLY A 463 -23.38 -14.53 -2.28
C GLY A 463 -24.30 -13.48 -2.89
N GLU A 464 -25.61 -13.66 -2.77
CA GLU A 464 -26.66 -12.74 -3.19
C GLU A 464 -26.62 -11.37 -2.47
N LEU A 465 -26.01 -11.29 -1.29
CA LEU A 465 -25.85 -10.04 -0.56
C LEU A 465 -24.61 -9.24 -0.98
N GLY A 466 -23.70 -9.83 -1.77
CA GLY A 466 -22.43 -9.21 -2.13
C GLY A 466 -22.60 -7.86 -2.84
N SER A 467 -23.60 -7.72 -3.71
CA SER A 467 -23.87 -6.48 -4.44
C SER A 467 -24.37 -5.34 -3.56
N LEU A 468 -24.94 -5.63 -2.38
CA LEU A 468 -25.44 -4.60 -1.45
C LEU A 468 -24.31 -3.74 -0.87
N TYR A 469 -23.08 -4.25 -0.86
CA TYR A 469 -21.91 -3.54 -0.36
C TYR A 469 -21.32 -2.57 -1.40
N ALA A 470 -21.69 -2.69 -2.67
CA ALA A 470 -21.36 -1.72 -3.70
C ALA A 470 -22.36 -0.54 -3.66
N ILE A 471 -22.28 0.26 -2.59
CA ILE A 471 -23.25 1.34 -2.31
C ILE A 471 -23.19 2.52 -3.29
N LEU A 472 -22.09 2.68 -4.02
CA LEU A 472 -22.00 3.61 -5.14
C LEU A 472 -21.87 2.81 -6.44
N PRO A 473 -22.45 3.29 -7.56
CA PRO A 473 -22.29 2.66 -8.87
C PRO A 473 -20.82 2.46 -9.26
N THR A 474 -19.95 3.38 -8.80
CA THR A 474 -18.50 3.37 -9.02
C THR A 474 -17.75 2.29 -8.24
N TRP A 475 -18.39 1.61 -7.28
CA TRP A 475 -17.81 0.51 -6.49
C TRP A 475 -17.97 -0.85 -7.16
N GLN A 476 -18.77 -0.94 -8.23
CA GLN A 476 -19.01 -2.18 -8.94
C GLN A 476 -17.83 -2.50 -9.86
N TYR A 477 -17.18 -3.63 -9.57
CA TYR A 477 -16.20 -4.28 -10.44
C TYR A 477 -16.79 -5.61 -10.90
N ASP A 478 -16.50 -6.00 -12.14
CA ASP A 478 -16.79 -7.36 -12.59
C ASP A 478 -15.92 -8.35 -11.77
N PRO A 479 -16.48 -9.33 -11.05
CA PRO A 479 -15.72 -10.25 -10.18
C PRO A 479 -14.75 -11.17 -10.94
N ALA A 480 -14.82 -11.20 -12.27
CA ALA A 480 -13.96 -12.04 -13.11
C ALA A 480 -12.67 -11.30 -13.52
N PHE A 481 -11.58 -11.50 -12.76
CA PHE A 481 -10.24 -11.08 -13.16
C PHE A 481 -9.75 -11.97 -14.33
N TYR A 482 -9.91 -11.52 -15.58
CA TYR A 482 -9.37 -12.22 -16.76
C TYR A 482 -8.33 -11.39 -17.54
N PRO A 483 -7.29 -12.06 -18.10
CA PRO A 483 -6.01 -11.48 -18.50
C PRO A 483 -5.97 -10.97 -19.95
N THR A 484 -7.07 -10.45 -20.46
CA THR A 484 -7.07 -9.76 -21.76
C THR A 484 -7.61 -8.37 -21.56
N ASP A 485 -6.66 -7.46 -21.37
CA ASP A 485 -6.80 -6.02 -21.18
C ASP A 485 -7.73 -5.39 -22.21
N SER A 486 -8.98 -5.26 -21.81
CA SER A 486 -9.90 -4.22 -22.24
C SER A 486 -10.98 -4.19 -21.18
N CYS A 487 -10.95 -3.23 -20.25
CA CYS A 487 -12.02 -3.06 -19.27
C CYS A 487 -13.33 -2.93 -20.05
N PRO A 488 -14.28 -3.89 -19.95
CA PRO A 488 -15.43 -3.96 -20.87
C PRO A 488 -16.39 -2.77 -20.73
N THR A 489 -16.24 -1.96 -19.70
CA THR A 489 -16.91 -0.67 -19.57
C THR A 489 -15.99 0.27 -18.81
N PRO A 490 -15.68 1.46 -19.34
CA PRO A 490 -15.37 2.56 -18.46
C PRO A 490 -16.53 2.68 -17.47
N VAL A 491 -16.23 2.77 -16.18
CA VAL A 491 -17.21 3.17 -15.16
C VAL A 491 -17.95 4.46 -15.61
N SER A 492 -17.40 5.23 -16.55
CA SER A 492 -18.01 6.37 -17.24
C SER A 492 -19.12 6.08 -18.28
N ALA A 493 -19.60 4.85 -18.46
CA ALA A 493 -20.66 4.56 -19.45
C ALA A 493 -22.09 4.57 -18.89
N GLY A 494 -22.27 4.62 -17.57
CA GLY A 494 -23.59 4.66 -16.94
C GLY A 494 -24.00 6.08 -16.51
N ALA A 495 -25.22 6.51 -16.82
CA ALA A 495 -25.75 7.82 -16.43
C ALA A 495 -25.68 8.06 -14.91
N LEU A 496 -25.93 7.02 -14.10
CA LEU A 496 -25.81 7.06 -12.64
C LEU A 496 -24.37 7.28 -12.17
N THR A 497 -23.39 6.68 -12.84
CA THR A 497 -21.98 6.92 -12.54
C THR A 497 -21.58 8.34 -12.89
N SER A 498 -21.96 8.82 -14.08
CA SER A 498 -21.70 10.19 -14.49
C SER A 498 -22.33 11.20 -13.52
N ALA A 499 -23.54 10.94 -13.04
CA ALA A 499 -24.20 11.74 -12.01
C ALA A 499 -23.44 11.69 -10.67
N THR A 500 -22.97 10.50 -10.25
CA THR A 500 -22.17 10.33 -9.01
C THR A 500 -20.88 11.14 -9.09
N VAL A 501 -20.18 11.09 -10.23
CA VAL A 501 -18.97 11.89 -10.47
C VAL A 501 -19.31 13.37 -10.46
N ALA A 502 -20.33 13.83 -11.19
CA ALA A 502 -20.72 15.23 -11.21
C ALA A 502 -21.07 15.76 -9.80
N ALA A 503 -21.83 14.99 -9.02
CA ALA A 503 -22.15 15.31 -7.63
C ALA A 503 -20.88 15.42 -6.76
N ALA A 504 -19.93 14.51 -6.91
CA ALA A 504 -18.65 14.57 -6.21
C ALA A 504 -17.88 15.86 -6.53
N TRP A 505 -17.77 16.23 -7.81
CA TRP A 505 -17.12 17.48 -8.22
C TRP A 505 -17.81 18.73 -7.66
N ILE A 506 -19.14 18.74 -7.61
CA ILE A 506 -19.92 19.83 -7.00
C ILE A 506 -19.59 19.93 -5.50
N VAL A 507 -19.57 18.81 -4.78
CA VAL A 507 -19.25 18.75 -3.35
C VAL A 507 -17.82 19.23 -3.08
N GLU A 508 -16.83 18.70 -3.80
CA GLU A 508 -15.42 19.09 -3.63
C GLU A 508 -15.22 20.58 -3.92
N THR A 509 -15.83 21.08 -5.00
CA THR A 509 -15.76 22.50 -5.35
C THR A 509 -16.39 23.37 -4.27
N ALA A 510 -17.58 22.99 -3.76
CA ALA A 510 -18.25 23.73 -2.69
C ALA A 510 -17.42 23.74 -1.39
N VAL A 511 -16.80 22.62 -1.03
CA VAL A 511 -15.89 22.52 0.12
C VAL A 511 -14.68 23.42 -0.04
N LEU A 512 -14.04 23.42 -1.22
CA LEU A 512 -12.88 24.26 -1.50
C LEU A 512 -13.24 25.75 -1.47
N LEU A 513 -14.37 26.14 -2.09
CA LEU A 513 -14.85 27.52 -2.06
C LEU A 513 -15.14 27.99 -0.63
N PHE A 514 -15.76 27.13 0.19
CA PHE A 514 -15.99 27.43 1.61
C PHE A 514 -14.66 27.56 2.39
N ALA A 515 -13.69 26.67 2.16
CA ALA A 515 -12.38 26.76 2.79
C ALA A 515 -11.65 28.06 2.40
N VAL A 516 -11.68 28.46 1.13
CA VAL A 516 -11.16 29.75 0.67
C VAL A 516 -11.86 30.91 1.37
N ALA A 517 -13.20 30.87 1.46
CA ALA A 517 -13.99 31.89 2.15
C ALA A 517 -13.60 32.02 3.64
N VAL A 518 -13.32 30.91 4.32
CA VAL A 518 -12.79 30.91 5.70
C VAL A 518 -11.37 31.49 5.76
N ALA A 519 -10.49 31.09 4.85
CA ALA A 519 -9.10 31.52 4.81
C ALA A 519 -8.96 33.05 4.65
N ILE A 520 -9.78 33.65 3.78
CA ILE A 520 -9.81 35.12 3.56
C ILE A 520 -10.69 35.88 4.56
N GLY A 521 -11.41 35.17 5.44
CA GLY A 521 -12.18 35.76 6.52
C GLY A 521 -13.52 36.38 6.10
N LEU A 522 -14.22 35.81 5.11
CA LEU A 522 -15.53 36.31 4.70
C LEU A 522 -16.54 36.27 5.87
N PRO A 523 -17.29 37.36 6.13
CA PRO A 523 -18.23 37.44 7.25
C PRO A 523 -19.30 36.34 7.23
N ALA A 524 -19.76 35.94 6.05
CA ALA A 524 -20.73 34.86 5.88
C ALA A 524 -20.18 33.50 6.37
N ALA A 525 -18.92 33.20 6.02
CA ALA A 525 -18.26 31.97 6.45
C ALA A 525 -18.05 31.95 7.97
N ARG A 526 -17.64 33.10 8.55
CA ARG A 526 -17.51 33.24 10.00
C ARG A 526 -18.83 32.98 10.73
N ARG A 527 -19.92 33.63 10.29
CA ARG A 527 -21.26 33.41 10.86
C ARG A 527 -21.70 31.94 10.77
N LEU A 528 -21.34 31.25 9.70
CA LEU A 528 -21.64 29.83 9.56
C LEU A 528 -20.85 28.98 10.56
N LEU A 529 -19.54 29.21 10.71
CA LEU A 529 -18.72 28.53 11.71
C LEU A 529 -19.25 28.77 13.14
N ASP A 530 -19.57 30.02 13.48
CA ASP A 530 -20.14 30.39 14.78
C ASP A 530 -21.47 29.63 15.05
N ARG A 531 -22.34 29.50 14.04
CA ARG A 531 -23.61 28.73 14.14
C ARG A 531 -23.37 27.23 14.33
N LEU A 532 -22.38 26.68 13.64
CA LEU A 532 -21.95 25.28 13.80
C LEU A 532 -21.28 25.05 15.16
N GLY A 533 -20.77 26.10 15.78
CA GLY A 533 -20.10 26.07 17.08
C GLY A 533 -18.58 25.94 17.01
N LEU A 534 -17.99 26.20 15.84
CA LEU A 534 -16.56 26.13 15.54
C LEU A 534 -15.84 27.47 15.64
#